data_AF-A0A1B2I668-F1
#
_entry.id   AF-A0A1B2I668-F1
#
_cell.length_a   1.000
_cell.length_b   1.000
_cell.length_c   1.000
_cell.angle_alpha   90.00
_cell.angle_beta   90.00
_cell.angle_gamma   90.00
#
_symmetry.space_group_name_H-M   'P 1'
#
loop_
_entity.id
_entity.type
_entity.pdbx_description
1 polymer ?
#
loop_
_entity_poly.entity_id
_entity_poly.type
_entity_poly.pdbx_seq_one_letter_code
_entity_poly.pdbx_strand_id
1 'polypeptide(L)'
;MSKKLVRYKNVNGVLVKQFESPALVNGLVDIGQLPVVGSMGAAVIERGSNANGSWVKWSDGTMICTGQVLVSFVGSDPYKIVSATFPAVFTVVEARLSSAYISCGSGAVSTAIIGGNPTGTSLMISPARDTIFNTGVSNEPVTYLAVGRWK
;
A
#
# COMPACT_ATOMS: atom_id res chain seq x y z
N MET A 1 23.81 -36.14 -0.44
CA MET A 1 22.65 -36.88 -1.00
C MET A 1 21.37 -36.22 -0.51
N SER A 2 20.55 -35.64 -1.39
CA SER A 2 19.27 -35.03 -1.02
C SER A 2 18.24 -36.14 -0.71
N LYS A 3 17.65 -36.15 0.48
CA LYS A 3 16.59 -37.11 0.82
C LYS A 3 15.24 -36.49 0.44
N LYS A 4 14.55 -37.10 -0.53
CA LYS A 4 13.16 -36.77 -0.88
C LYS A 4 12.22 -37.63 -0.04
N LEU A 5 11.19 -37.02 0.55
CA LEU A 5 10.12 -37.77 1.20
C LEU A 5 9.07 -38.08 0.13
N VAL A 6 9.03 -39.34 -0.32
CA VAL A 6 8.12 -39.80 -1.36
C VAL A 6 7.04 -40.64 -0.70
N ARG A 7 5.77 -40.23 -0.81
CA ARG A 7 4.64 -41.01 -0.33
C ARG A 7 4.10 -41.87 -1.47
N TYR A 8 4.12 -43.19 -1.29
CA TYR A 8 3.54 -44.16 -2.20
C TYR A 8 2.17 -44.61 -1.70
N LYS A 9 1.26 -44.95 -2.63
CA LYS A 9 0.01 -45.66 -2.35
C LYS A 9 0.00 -46.94 -3.19
N ASN A 10 -0.40 -48.05 -2.58
CA ASN A 10 -0.63 -49.29 -3.31
C ASN A 10 -1.94 -49.18 -4.10
N VAL A 11 -1.87 -49.38 -5.42
CA VAL A 11 -3.03 -49.47 -6.31
C VAL A 11 -2.86 -50.75 -7.12
N ASN A 12 -3.75 -51.72 -6.90
CA ASN A 12 -3.75 -53.02 -7.59
C ASN A 12 -2.39 -53.75 -7.55
N GLY A 13 -1.71 -53.74 -6.40
CA GLY A 13 -0.43 -54.43 -6.21
C GLY A 13 0.80 -53.64 -6.65
N VAL A 14 0.62 -52.46 -7.24
CA VAL A 14 1.71 -51.59 -7.69
C VAL A 14 1.81 -50.38 -6.75
N LEU A 15 3.02 -50.08 -6.27
CA LEU A 15 3.28 -48.85 -5.53
C LEU A 15 3.30 -47.67 -6.49
N VAL A 16 2.24 -46.86 -6.45
CA VAL A 16 2.11 -45.64 -7.25
C VAL A 16 2.54 -44.44 -6.40
N LYS A 17 3.41 -43.62 -6.97
CA LYS A 17 3.91 -42.38 -6.37
C LYS A 17 2.80 -41.33 -6.35
N GLN A 18 2.42 -40.84 -5.16
CA GLN A 18 1.34 -39.86 -5.03
C GLN A 18 1.81 -38.41 -4.92
N PHE A 19 2.88 -38.17 -4.17
CA PHE A 19 3.41 -36.82 -3.94
C PHE A 19 4.91 -36.89 -3.63
N GLU A 20 5.69 -35.94 -4.18
CA GLU A 20 7.03 -35.64 -3.70
C GLU A 20 6.96 -34.40 -2.83
N SER A 21 7.30 -34.52 -1.54
CA SER A 21 7.66 -33.31 -0.80
C SER A 21 8.99 -32.78 -1.35
N PRO A 22 9.21 -31.46 -1.29
CA PRO A 22 10.55 -30.91 -1.50
C PRO A 22 11.59 -31.70 -0.70
N ALA A 23 12.73 -31.99 -1.32
CA ALA A 23 13.86 -32.62 -0.66
C ALA A 23 14.38 -31.68 0.43
N LEU A 24 14.58 -32.20 1.64
CA LEU A 24 15.24 -31.44 2.69
C LEU A 24 16.75 -31.49 2.47
N VAL A 25 17.38 -30.33 2.38
CA VAL A 25 18.84 -30.16 2.38
C VAL A 25 19.21 -29.62 3.76
N ASN A 26 19.95 -30.40 4.55
CA ASN A 26 20.31 -30.07 5.95
C ASN A 26 19.10 -29.75 6.85
N GLY A 27 17.97 -30.42 6.65
CA GLY A 27 16.76 -30.22 7.45
C GLY A 27 15.91 -29.00 7.04
N LEU A 28 16.35 -28.24 6.01
CA LEU A 28 15.63 -27.11 5.45
C LEU A 28 15.08 -27.46 4.07
N VAL A 29 13.94 -26.88 3.71
CA VAL A 29 13.41 -26.95 2.34
C VAL A 29 14.28 -26.10 1.43
N ASP A 30 14.73 -26.66 0.32
CA ASP A 30 15.39 -25.90 -0.73
C ASP A 30 14.40 -24.91 -1.36
N ILE A 31 14.73 -23.61 -1.31
CA ILE A 31 13.89 -22.53 -1.83
C ILE A 31 13.66 -22.67 -3.34
N GLY A 32 14.58 -23.31 -4.08
CA GLY A 32 14.42 -23.59 -5.51
C GLY A 32 13.34 -24.64 -5.83
N GLN A 33 12.80 -25.33 -4.84
CA GLN A 33 11.76 -26.35 -4.99
C GLN A 33 10.37 -25.85 -4.62
N LEU A 34 10.27 -24.65 -4.05
CA LEU A 34 8.99 -24.01 -3.79
C LEU A 34 8.47 -23.34 -5.05
N PRO A 35 7.14 -23.34 -5.29
CA PRO A 35 6.56 -22.60 -6.39
C PRO A 35 6.96 -21.13 -6.27
N VAL A 36 7.60 -20.64 -7.32
CA VAL A 36 8.02 -19.25 -7.44
C VAL A 36 6.75 -18.40 -7.61
N VAL A 37 6.35 -17.69 -6.55
CA VAL A 37 5.21 -16.74 -6.56
C VAL A 37 5.54 -15.40 -7.26
N GLY A 38 6.71 -15.32 -7.88
CA GLY A 38 7.24 -14.19 -8.64
C GLY A 38 8.76 -14.33 -8.81
N SER A 39 9.32 -13.89 -9.93
CA SER A 39 10.78 -13.93 -10.15
C SER A 39 11.50 -13.22 -8.99
N MET A 40 12.55 -13.85 -8.45
CA MET A 40 13.49 -13.22 -7.50
C MET A 40 13.99 -11.91 -8.13
N GLY A 41 13.38 -10.78 -7.77
CA GLY A 41 13.54 -9.52 -8.50
C GLY A 41 12.27 -8.67 -8.62
N ALA A 42 11.10 -9.19 -8.24
CA ALA A 42 9.85 -8.42 -8.04
C ALA A 42 9.52 -8.23 -6.54
N ALA A 43 10.55 -8.23 -5.68
CA ALA A 43 10.40 -8.12 -4.24
C ALA A 43 10.25 -6.67 -3.78
N VAL A 44 9.60 -6.50 -2.63
CA VAL A 44 9.73 -5.30 -1.80
C VAL A 44 11.19 -5.19 -1.36
N ILE A 45 11.85 -4.10 -1.73
CA ILE A 45 13.24 -3.81 -1.36
C ILE A 45 13.32 -3.12 0.00
N GLU A 46 12.32 -2.29 0.31
CA GLU A 46 12.26 -1.54 1.56
C GLU A 46 10.80 -1.27 1.91
N ARG A 47 10.48 -1.33 3.20
CA ARG A 47 9.24 -0.78 3.74
C ARG A 47 9.55 -0.02 5.01
N GLY A 48 8.78 1.01 5.30
CA GLY A 48 8.91 1.74 6.55
C GLY A 48 7.67 2.56 6.86
N SER A 49 7.70 3.18 8.02
CA SER A 49 6.70 4.14 8.46
C SER A 49 7.34 5.22 9.31
N ASN A 50 6.73 6.41 9.30
CA ASN A 50 7.06 7.53 10.17
C ASN A 50 5.77 8.31 10.50
N ALA A 51 5.91 9.47 11.15
CA ALA A 51 4.77 10.30 11.53
C ALA A 51 3.90 10.76 10.34
N ASN A 52 4.44 10.74 9.12
CA ASN A 52 3.76 11.21 7.91
C ASN A 52 3.03 10.07 7.16
N GLY A 53 3.23 8.80 7.56
CA GLY A 53 2.60 7.66 6.90
C GLY A 53 3.53 6.46 6.75
N SER A 54 3.22 5.61 5.77
CA SER A 54 3.97 4.39 5.44
C SER A 54 4.38 4.36 3.98
N TRP A 55 5.48 3.67 3.68
CA TRP A 55 5.95 3.48 2.32
C TRP A 55 6.40 2.05 2.05
N VAL A 56 6.32 1.67 0.78
CA VAL A 56 6.87 0.44 0.24
C VAL A 56 7.62 0.78 -1.04
N LYS A 57 8.85 0.29 -1.17
CA LYS A 57 9.68 0.40 -2.37
C LYS A 57 9.78 -0.97 -3.01
N TRP A 58 9.50 -1.04 -4.30
CA TRP A 58 9.65 -2.23 -5.11
C TRP A 58 10.92 -2.18 -5.94
N SER A 59 11.42 -3.35 -6.26
CA SER A 59 12.65 -3.59 -7.04
C SER A 59 12.64 -2.96 -8.43
N ASP A 60 11.46 -2.82 -9.03
CA ASP A 60 11.21 -2.17 -10.31
C ASP A 60 11.34 -0.63 -10.26
N GLY A 61 11.63 -0.06 -9.09
CA GLY A 61 11.73 1.39 -8.89
C GLY A 61 10.41 2.05 -8.50
N THR A 62 9.30 1.30 -8.44
CA THR A 62 8.01 1.80 -7.96
C THR A 62 8.07 2.04 -6.46
N MET A 63 7.46 3.11 -5.98
CA MET A 63 7.22 3.40 -4.58
C MET A 63 5.77 3.82 -4.39
N ILE A 64 5.17 3.32 -3.31
CA ILE A 64 3.83 3.71 -2.87
C ILE A 64 3.99 4.29 -1.48
N CYS A 65 3.44 5.49 -1.30
CA CYS A 65 3.31 6.16 -0.03
C CYS A 65 1.82 6.26 0.33
N THR A 66 1.49 5.93 1.57
CA THR A 66 0.15 6.12 2.13
C THR A 66 0.25 6.92 3.40
N GLY A 67 -0.72 7.79 3.66
CA GLY A 67 -0.74 8.58 4.88
C GLY A 67 -2.07 9.28 5.08
N GLN A 68 -2.15 10.02 6.18
CA GLN A 68 -3.33 10.78 6.54
C GLN A 68 -2.93 12.19 6.93
N VAL A 69 -3.79 13.15 6.57
CA VAL A 69 -3.73 14.51 7.06
C VAL A 69 -5.05 14.87 7.69
N LEU A 70 -4.99 15.69 8.73
CA LEU A 70 -6.16 16.13 9.46
C LEU A 70 -6.63 17.46 8.87
N VAL A 71 -7.93 17.57 8.62
CA VAL A 71 -8.55 18.82 8.19
C VAL A 71 -9.71 19.15 9.12
N SER A 72 -9.87 20.43 9.41
CA SER A 72 -11.00 20.96 10.18
C SER A 72 -11.77 21.96 9.32
N PHE A 73 -13.09 21.85 9.35
CA PHE A 73 -14.00 22.78 8.70
C PHE A 73 -14.76 23.57 9.75
N VAL A 74 -14.91 24.87 9.51
CA VAL A 74 -15.91 25.72 10.17
C VAL A 74 -17.06 25.96 9.18
N GLY A 75 -18.27 26.21 9.69
CA GLY A 75 -19.49 26.25 8.87
C GLY A 75 -19.50 27.29 7.75
N SER A 76 -18.56 28.25 7.73
CA SER A 76 -18.39 29.23 6.67
C SER A 76 -17.38 28.84 5.58
N ASP A 77 -16.68 27.71 5.72
CA ASP A 77 -15.62 27.32 4.79
C ASP A 77 -16.20 26.77 3.47
N PRO A 78 -15.95 27.41 2.32
CA PRO A 78 -16.36 26.87 1.02
C PRO A 78 -15.47 25.69 0.57
N TYR A 79 -14.23 25.66 1.03
CA TYR A 79 -13.26 24.57 0.83
C TYR A 79 -12.09 24.74 1.79
N LYS A 80 -11.25 23.69 1.91
CA LYS A 80 -9.96 23.70 2.60
C LYS A 80 -8.87 23.19 1.68
N ILE A 81 -7.67 23.74 1.86
CA ILE A 81 -6.45 23.22 1.27
C ILE A 81 -5.56 22.76 2.41
N VAL A 82 -5.10 21.51 2.33
CA VAL A 82 -4.15 20.92 3.29
C VAL A 82 -2.96 20.36 2.53
N SER A 83 -1.77 20.53 3.11
CA SER A 83 -0.55 19.94 2.56
C SER A 83 -0.23 18.64 3.28
N ALA A 84 0.16 17.61 2.52
CA ALA A 84 0.61 16.34 3.02
C ALA A 84 2.07 16.12 2.63
N THR A 85 2.93 15.91 3.60
CA THR A 85 4.32 15.47 3.38
C THR A 85 4.33 13.97 3.21
N PHE A 86 5.02 13.46 2.19
CA PHE A 86 5.17 12.02 2.00
C PHE A 86 6.15 11.44 3.02
N PRO A 87 5.94 10.19 3.46
CA PRO A 87 6.84 9.54 4.40
C PRO A 87 8.19 9.15 3.75
N ALA A 88 8.28 9.10 2.42
CA ALA A 88 9.51 8.94 1.65
C ALA A 88 9.49 9.81 0.38
N VAL A 89 10.67 10.24 -0.08
CA VAL A 89 10.83 11.17 -1.21
C VAL A 89 10.90 10.41 -2.54
N PHE A 90 10.15 10.85 -3.54
CA PHE A 90 10.23 10.35 -4.92
C PHE A 90 11.41 10.99 -5.69
N THR A 91 11.92 10.32 -6.72
CA THR A 91 12.98 10.86 -7.61
C THR A 91 12.39 11.64 -8.78
N VAL A 92 11.26 11.17 -9.31
CA VAL A 92 10.51 11.82 -10.41
C VAL A 92 9.08 12.04 -9.95
N VAL A 93 8.51 13.20 -10.30
CA VAL A 93 7.08 13.51 -10.07
C VAL A 93 6.22 12.74 -11.08
N GLU A 94 6.15 11.43 -10.92
CA GLU A 94 5.09 10.59 -11.52
C GLU A 94 3.98 10.28 -10.51
N ALA A 95 4.02 10.93 -9.33
CA ALA A 95 3.12 10.70 -8.20
C ALA A 95 1.64 10.69 -8.65
N ARG A 96 1.10 9.51 -8.96
CA ARG A 96 -0.34 9.30 -9.14
C ARG A 96 -0.94 9.32 -7.76
N LEU A 97 -1.73 10.35 -7.51
CA LEU A 97 -2.27 10.68 -6.22
C LEU A 97 -3.75 10.35 -6.22
N SER A 98 -4.20 9.67 -5.18
CA SER A 98 -5.62 9.48 -4.86
C SER A 98 -5.84 9.94 -3.44
N SER A 99 -6.89 10.73 -3.21
CA SER A 99 -7.34 11.11 -1.87
C SER A 99 -8.75 10.61 -1.61
N ALA A 100 -9.01 10.23 -0.38
CA ALA A 100 -10.35 9.90 0.09
C ALA A 100 -10.59 10.60 1.44
N TYR A 101 -11.69 11.32 1.54
CA TYR A 101 -12.16 11.91 2.79
C TYR A 101 -13.02 10.86 3.53
N ILE A 102 -12.68 10.54 4.77
CA ILE A 102 -13.21 9.34 5.44
C ILE A 102 -14.48 9.61 6.25
N SER A 103 -14.76 10.84 6.69
CA SER A 103 -15.92 11.08 7.57
C SER A 103 -16.46 12.50 7.50
N CYS A 104 -17.63 12.66 6.86
CA CYS A 104 -18.53 13.76 7.13
C CYS A 104 -19.72 13.22 7.95
N GLY A 105 -20.22 14.00 8.91
CA GLY A 105 -21.37 13.59 9.72
C GLY A 105 -22.63 13.38 8.89
N SER A 106 -22.78 14.14 7.80
CA SER A 106 -23.80 13.98 6.77
C SER A 106 -23.28 14.52 5.43
N GLY A 107 -23.88 14.10 4.31
CA GLY A 107 -23.60 14.59 2.96
C GLY A 107 -22.45 13.88 2.25
N ALA A 108 -21.83 14.56 1.30
CA ALA A 108 -20.66 14.07 0.57
C ALA A 108 -19.54 15.13 0.57
N VAL A 109 -18.31 14.73 0.27
CA VAL A 109 -17.18 15.66 0.17
C VAL A 109 -16.46 15.37 -1.13
N SER A 110 -16.12 16.43 -1.87
CA SER A 110 -15.25 16.33 -3.04
C SER A 110 -13.81 16.54 -2.61
N THR A 111 -12.90 15.75 -3.18
CA THR A 111 -11.46 15.91 -2.98
C THR A 111 -10.76 16.00 -4.31
N ALA A 112 -9.81 16.93 -4.42
CA ALA A 112 -8.97 17.11 -5.59
C ALA A 112 -7.51 17.30 -5.17
N ILE A 113 -6.59 16.83 -6.01
CA ILE A 113 -5.18 17.18 -5.88
C ILE A 113 -4.93 18.43 -6.70
N ILE A 114 -4.35 19.46 -6.08
CA ILE A 114 -4.12 20.76 -6.71
C ILE A 114 -2.64 21.10 -6.88
N GLY A 115 -1.74 20.26 -6.35
CA GLY A 115 -0.30 20.41 -6.50
C GLY A 115 0.43 19.21 -5.93
N GLY A 116 1.62 18.94 -6.47
CA GLY A 116 2.44 17.81 -6.04
C GLY A 116 3.91 18.04 -6.39
N ASN A 117 4.78 17.61 -5.49
CA ASN A 117 6.22 17.57 -5.69
C ASN A 117 6.76 16.24 -5.15
N PRO A 118 8.04 15.91 -5.31
CA PRO A 118 8.55 14.61 -4.88
C PRO A 118 8.51 14.37 -3.36
N THR A 119 8.31 15.42 -2.56
CA THR A 119 8.29 15.36 -1.08
C THR A 119 6.89 15.46 -0.49
N GLY A 120 5.87 15.83 -1.26
CA GLY A 120 4.52 16.03 -0.76
C GLY A 120 3.50 16.48 -1.80
N THR A 121 2.27 16.71 -1.35
CA THR A 121 1.12 17.10 -2.17
C THR A 121 0.25 18.14 -1.45
N SER A 122 -0.58 18.84 -2.22
CA SER A 122 -1.65 19.68 -1.71
C SER A 122 -3.00 19.12 -2.13
N LEU A 123 -3.85 18.88 -1.14
CA LEU A 123 -5.20 18.37 -1.31
C LEU A 123 -6.20 19.50 -1.07
N MET A 124 -7.13 19.67 -2.00
CA MET A 124 -8.30 20.51 -1.84
C MET A 124 -9.48 19.63 -1.46
N ILE A 125 -10.20 20.04 -0.42
CA ILE A 125 -11.39 19.35 0.09
C ILE A 125 -12.52 20.37 0.11
N SER A 126 -13.64 20.06 -0.53
CA SER A 126 -14.82 20.92 -0.53
C SER A 126 -16.07 20.13 -0.12
N PRO A 127 -16.93 20.67 0.76
CA PRO A 127 -18.25 20.11 0.99
C PRO A 127 -19.01 19.97 -0.34
N ALA A 128 -19.72 18.86 -0.49
CA ALA A 128 -20.74 18.72 -1.52
C ALA A 128 -22.10 19.17 -0.95
N ARG A 129 -23.21 18.80 -1.61
CA ARG A 129 -24.55 19.12 -1.09
C ARG A 129 -24.78 18.47 0.28
N ASP A 130 -25.41 19.24 1.16
CA ASP A 130 -25.87 18.82 2.48
C ASP A 130 -24.76 18.28 3.40
N THR A 131 -23.52 18.72 3.18
CA THR A 131 -22.39 18.34 4.04
C THR A 131 -22.50 19.03 5.39
N ILE A 132 -22.63 18.22 6.43
CA ILE A 132 -22.45 18.67 7.80
C ILE A 132 -21.13 18.05 8.26
N PHE A 133 -20.09 18.87 8.32
CA PHE A 133 -18.90 18.52 9.09
C PHE A 133 -19.30 18.49 10.55
N ASN A 134 -18.73 17.57 11.36
CA ASN A 134 -18.97 17.60 12.80
C ASN A 134 -18.53 18.97 13.32
N THR A 135 -19.51 19.83 13.61
CA THR A 135 -19.30 21.21 14.07
C THR A 135 -18.79 21.13 15.50
N GLY A 136 -17.48 21.03 15.64
CA GLY A 136 -16.81 20.88 16.93
C GLY A 136 -15.44 20.23 16.75
N VAL A 137 -14.45 21.02 16.35
CA VAL A 137 -12.99 20.74 16.44
C VAL A 137 -12.54 19.34 15.98
N SER A 138 -13.33 18.67 15.15
CA SER A 138 -13.06 17.30 14.73
C SER A 138 -12.04 17.39 13.61
N ASN A 139 -10.79 17.08 13.93
CA ASN A 139 -9.75 16.88 12.95
C ASN A 139 -10.12 15.62 12.15
N GLU A 140 -10.75 15.80 11.00
CA GLU A 140 -11.23 14.69 10.18
C GLU A 140 -10.09 14.18 9.30
N PRO A 141 -9.85 12.85 9.24
CA PRO A 141 -8.75 12.29 8.49
C PRO A 141 -9.07 12.25 6.99
N VAL A 142 -8.17 12.84 6.21
CA VAL A 142 -8.09 12.68 4.76
C VAL A 142 -6.96 11.71 4.47
N THR A 143 -7.29 10.56 3.88
CA THR A 143 -6.27 9.59 3.49
C THR A 143 -5.80 9.89 2.08
N TYR A 144 -4.50 9.73 1.86
CA TYR A 144 -3.90 9.81 0.53
C TYR A 144 -3.11 8.55 0.21
N LEU A 145 -3.04 8.26 -1.09
CA LEU A 145 -2.17 7.26 -1.69
C LEU A 145 -1.40 7.96 -2.83
N ALA A 146 -0.08 7.86 -2.80
CA ALA A 146 0.82 8.41 -3.80
C ALA A 146 1.65 7.27 -4.41
N VAL A 147 1.72 7.19 -5.74
CA VAL A 147 2.51 6.17 -6.47
C VAL A 147 3.50 6.85 -7.39
N GLY A 148 4.80 6.59 -7.24
CA GLY A 148 5.84 7.20 -8.06
C GLY A 148 7.12 6.36 -8.11
N ARG A 149 8.25 6.99 -8.46
CA ARG A 149 9.57 6.33 -8.57
C ARG A 149 10.53 6.73 -7.45
N TRP A 150 11.33 5.80 -6.93
CA TRP A 150 12.34 6.06 -5.89
C TRP A 150 13.80 5.97 -6.39
N LYS A 151 14.00 5.51 -7.62
CA LYS A 151 15.29 5.47 -8.32
C LYS A 151 15.10 5.89 -9.77
#